data_AF-A0A2H0UJ00-F1
#
_entry.id   AF-A0A2H0UJ00-F1
#
_cell.length_a   1.000
_cell.length_b   1.000
_cell.length_c   1.000
_cell.angle_alpha   90.00
_cell.angle_beta   90.00
_cell.angle_gamma   90.00
#
_symmetry.space_group_name_H-M   'P 1'
#
loop_
_entity.id
_entity.type
_entity.pdbx_description
1 polymer ?
#
loop_
_entity_poly.entity_id
_entity_poly.type
_entity_poly.pdbx_seq_one_letter_code
_entity_poly.pdbx_strand_id
1 'polypeptide(L)'
;HVAQIGTFGTMMARAAVRDVARALGYPYGMADQVAKMIPFGAQGFPMTINRAMKESTDLKEVYENDADAREVIDLAKKIEGNARHVGV
;
A
#
# COMPACT_ATOMS: atom_id res chain seq x y z
N HIS A 1 6.69 -30.73 -21.17
CA HIS A 1 6.32 -29.32 -20.96
C HIS A 1 6.19 -29.07 -19.48
N VAL A 2 7.13 -28.33 -18.90
CA VAL A 2 7.07 -27.87 -17.50
C VAL A 2 6.67 -26.40 -17.56
N ALA A 3 5.59 -26.03 -16.89
CA ALA A 3 5.14 -24.65 -16.77
C ALA A 3 5.32 -24.21 -15.31
N GLN A 4 5.88 -23.02 -15.11
CA GLN A 4 5.93 -22.38 -13.79
C GLN A 4 4.56 -21.75 -13.51
N ILE A 5 4.14 -21.81 -12.24
CA ILE A 5 2.95 -21.10 -11.78
C ILE A 5 3.37 -19.64 -11.61
N GLY A 6 3.05 -18.81 -12.60
CA GLY A 6 3.20 -17.37 -12.52
C GLY A 6 2.40 -16.82 -11.35
N THR A 7 3.09 -16.22 -10.39
CA THR A 7 2.43 -15.54 -9.27
C THR A 7 2.11 -14.12 -9.70
N PHE A 8 0.82 -13.79 -9.74
CA PHE A 8 0.38 -12.41 -9.93
C PHE A 8 0.60 -11.66 -8.61
N GLY A 9 1.76 -11.00 -8.49
CA GLY A 9 2.04 -10.08 -7.40
C GLY A 9 1.14 -8.84 -7.54
N THR A 10 0.00 -8.81 -6.85
CA THR A 10 -0.79 -7.59 -6.70
C THR A 10 0.03 -6.56 -5.94
N MET A 11 -0.11 -5.27 -6.27
CA MET A 11 0.56 -4.23 -5.49
C MET A 11 0.07 -4.28 -4.04
N MET A 12 0.96 -4.68 -3.14
CA MET A 12 0.69 -4.66 -1.71
C MET A 12 0.46 -3.22 -1.25
N ALA A 13 -0.47 -3.01 -0.33
CA ALA A 13 -0.80 -1.72 0.29
C ALA A 13 0.42 -0.83 0.58
N ARG A 14 1.44 -1.44 1.18
CA ARG A 14 2.70 -0.77 1.55
C ARG A 14 3.51 -0.29 0.35
N ALA A 15 3.56 -1.08 -0.71
CA ALA A 15 4.28 -0.72 -1.93
C ALA A 15 3.55 0.40 -2.68
N ALA A 16 2.21 0.33 -2.75
CA ALA A 16 1.38 1.36 -3.35
C ALA A 16 1.58 2.73 -2.68
N VAL A 17 1.60 2.78 -1.35
CA VAL A 17 1.83 4.02 -0.58
C VAL A 17 3.21 4.61 -0.87
N ARG A 18 4.26 3.79 -0.90
CA ARG A 18 5.62 4.26 -1.21
C ARG A 18 5.75 4.78 -2.65
N ASP A 19 5.12 4.11 -3.60
CA ASP A 19 5.14 4.52 -5.00
C ASP A 19 4.38 5.82 -5.24
N VAL A 20 3.23 6.00 -4.61
CA VAL A 20 2.46 7.24 -4.69
C VAL A 20 3.19 8.38 -4.00
N ALA A 21 3.73 8.16 -2.80
CA ALA A 21 4.50 9.18 -2.10
C ALA A 21 5.72 9.64 -2.92
N ARG A 22 6.42 8.71 -3.59
CA ARG A 22 7.50 9.02 -4.52
C ARG A 22 7.01 9.79 -5.75
N ALA A 23 5.85 9.43 -6.31
CA ALA A 23 5.29 10.11 -7.47
C ALA A 23 4.87 11.56 -7.16
N LEU A 24 4.44 11.82 -5.93
CA LEU A 24 4.09 13.16 -5.44
C LEU A 24 5.31 13.97 -4.97
N GLY A 25 6.49 13.36 -4.90
CA GLY A 25 7.73 14.04 -4.48
C GLY A 25 7.92 14.15 -2.98
N TYR A 26 7.16 13.41 -2.17
CA TYR A 26 7.30 13.42 -0.71
C TYR A 26 8.60 12.74 -0.25
N PRO A 27 9.15 13.14 0.92
CA PRO A 27 10.35 12.52 1.48
C PRO A 27 10.14 11.03 1.76
N TYR A 28 11.18 10.23 1.46
CA TYR A 28 11.15 8.78 1.66
C TYR A 28 10.90 8.39 3.14
N GLY A 29 11.33 9.24 4.09
CA GLY A 29 11.11 9.01 5.53
C GLY A 29 9.63 8.99 5.90
N MET A 30 8.86 9.97 5.42
CA MET A 30 7.40 10.02 5.64
C MET A 30 6.71 8.83 4.99
N ALA A 31 7.06 8.53 3.72
CA ALA A 31 6.51 7.40 3.00
C ALA A 31 6.76 6.05 3.71
N ASP A 32 7.95 5.87 4.28
CA ASP A 32 8.31 4.66 5.03
C ASP A 32 7.60 4.57 6.38
N GLN A 33 7.44 5.69 7.08
CA GLN A 33 6.67 5.74 8.33
C GLN A 33 5.21 5.35 8.11
N VAL A 34 4.55 5.94 7.11
CA VAL A 34 3.15 5.61 6.77
C VAL A 34 3.04 4.14 6.31
N ALA A 35 3.99 3.66 5.51
CA ALA A 35 3.99 2.26 5.06
C ALA A 35 4.20 1.24 6.21
N LYS A 36 4.92 1.60 7.27
CA LYS A 36 5.12 0.75 8.45
C LYS A 36 3.87 0.64 9.33
N MET A 37 3.03 1.67 9.36
CA MET A 37 1.76 1.69 10.11
C MET A 37 0.70 0.76 9.51
N ILE A 38 0.86 0.37 8.24
CA ILE A 38 0.00 -0.60 7.56
C ILE A 38 0.38 -2.01 8.05
N PRO A 39 -0.50 -2.79 8.69
CA PRO A 39 -0.17 -4.14 9.16
C PRO A 39 0.17 -5.09 8.00
N PHE A 40 0.89 -6.17 8.30
CA PHE A 40 1.15 -7.22 7.31
C PHE A 40 -0.14 -8.01 7.04
N GLY A 41 -0.35 -8.43 5.78
CA GLY A 41 -1.46 -9.31 5.42
C GLY A 41 -1.37 -10.67 6.09
N ALA A 42 -2.50 -11.34 6.25
CA ALA A 42 -2.54 -12.73 6.71
C ALA A 42 -2.25 -13.68 5.53
N GLN A 43 -1.74 -14.88 5.81
CA GLN A 43 -1.43 -15.88 4.78
C GLN A 43 -2.67 -16.15 3.90
N GLY A 44 -2.57 -15.87 2.59
CA GLY A 44 -3.67 -16.04 1.63
C GLY A 44 -4.63 -14.84 1.50
N PHE A 45 -4.52 -13.81 2.34
CA PHE A 45 -5.32 -12.58 2.26
C PHE A 45 -4.42 -11.35 2.14
N PRO A 46 -4.30 -10.73 0.95
CA PRO A 46 -3.52 -9.51 0.79
C PRO A 46 -4.10 -8.40 1.67
N MET A 47 -3.22 -7.67 2.36
CA MET A 47 -3.62 -6.49 3.11
C MET A 47 -4.06 -5.40 2.13
N THR A 48 -5.21 -4.79 2.41
CA THR A 48 -5.69 -3.61 1.69
C THR A 48 -5.56 -2.37 2.58
N ILE A 49 -5.39 -1.18 2.01
CA ILE A 49 -5.40 0.11 2.71
C ILE A 49 -6.71 0.28 3.47
N ASN A 50 -7.84 -0.14 2.89
CA ASN A 50 -9.13 -0.11 3.58
C ASN A 50 -9.17 -0.99 4.83
N ARG A 51 -8.53 -2.17 4.80
CA ARG A 51 -8.42 -3.05 5.96
C ARG A 51 -7.41 -2.50 6.97
N ALA A 52 -6.27 -2.01 6.49
CA ALA A 52 -5.25 -1.37 7.30
C ALA A 52 -5.81 -0.18 8.10
N MET A 53 -6.66 0.65 7.50
CA MET A 53 -7.34 1.77 8.19
C MET A 53 -8.36 1.33 9.25
N LYS A 54 -8.87 0.10 9.17
CA LYS A 54 -9.77 -0.48 10.18
C LYS A 54 -9.00 -1.17 11.32
N GLU A 55 -7.82 -1.68 11.02
CA GLU A 55 -7.01 -2.50 11.92
C GLU A 55 -5.95 -1.67 12.66
N SER A 56 -5.46 -0.58 12.05
CA SER A 56 -4.44 0.32 12.58
C SER A 56 -5.05 1.69 12.89
N THR A 57 -5.16 2.01 14.18
CA THR A 57 -5.61 3.34 14.65
C THR A 57 -4.59 4.42 14.31
N ASP A 58 -3.29 4.12 14.42
CA ASP A 58 -2.19 5.05 14.10
C ASP A 58 -2.27 5.54 12.66
N LEU A 59 -2.56 4.64 11.71
CA LEU A 59 -2.71 5.00 10.31
C LEU A 59 -3.88 5.96 10.09
N LYS A 60 -4.96 5.78 10.86
CA LYS A 60 -6.14 6.63 10.80
C LYS A 60 -5.87 8.00 11.41
N GLU A 61 -5.13 8.06 12.52
CA GLU A 61 -4.70 9.32 13.13
C GLU A 61 -3.80 10.11 12.18
N VAL A 62 -2.84 9.46 11.51
CA VAL A 62 -1.98 10.14 10.52
C VAL A 62 -2.80 10.61 9.32
N TYR A 63 -3.77 9.82 8.86
CA TYR A 63 -4.67 10.22 7.79
C TYR A 63 -5.54 11.45 8.15
N GLU A 64 -5.91 11.63 9.42
CA GLU A 64 -6.71 12.77 9.88
C GLU A 64 -5.86 14.00 10.23
N ASN A 65 -4.64 13.80 10.73
CA ASN A 65 -3.76 14.88 11.19
C ASN A 65 -2.82 15.41 10.11
N ASP A 66 -2.52 14.62 9.08
CA ASP A 66 -1.56 14.97 8.03
C ASP A 66 -2.25 14.99 6.65
N ALA A 67 -2.34 16.19 6.07
CA ALA A 67 -2.96 16.40 4.76
C ALA A 67 -2.17 15.73 3.62
N ASP A 68 -0.85 15.66 3.75
CA ASP A 68 0.04 15.06 2.76
C ASP A 68 -0.12 13.53 2.80
N ALA A 69 -0.15 12.96 4.01
CA ALA A 69 -0.41 11.54 4.19
C ALA A 69 -1.80 11.13 3.69
N ARG A 70 -2.81 11.98 3.93
CA ARG A 70 -4.17 11.78 3.41
C ARG A 70 -4.20 11.69 1.89
N GLU A 71 -3.55 12.62 1.20
CA GLU A 71 -3.48 12.63 -0.27
C GLU A 71 -2.81 11.37 -0.81
N VAL A 72 -1.66 10.99 -0.21
CA VAL A 72 -0.94 9.75 -0.56
C VAL A 72 -1.83 8.53 -0.38
N ILE A 73 -2.53 8.41 0.75
CA ILE A 73 -3.38 7.27 1.09
C ILE A 73 -4.58 7.19 0.15
N ASP A 74 -5.23 8.31 -0.17
CA ASP A 74 -6.38 8.34 -1.10
C ASP A 74 -5.99 7.94 -2.52
N LEU A 75 -4.83 8.41 -3.00
CA LEU A 75 -4.29 8.01 -4.30
C LEU A 75 -3.84 6.54 -4.28
N ALA A 76 -3.15 6.11 -3.23
CA ALA A 76 -2.72 4.72 -3.09
C ALA A 76 -3.91 3.77 -3.05
N LYS A 77 -5.01 4.15 -2.40
CA LYS A 77 -6.26 3.37 -2.34
C LYS A 77 -6.94 3.20 -3.69
N LYS A 78 -6.76 4.14 -4.63
CA LYS A 78 -7.25 4.01 -6.02
C LYS A 78 -6.39 3.08 -6.88
N ILE A 79 -5.12 2.93 -6.54
CA ILE A 79 -4.14 2.20 -7.34
C ILE A 79 -3.88 0.79 -6.75
N GLU A 80 -4.06 0.63 -5.44
CA GLU A 80 -4.04 -0.65 -4.74
C GLU A 80 -5.07 -1.62 -5.35
N GLY A 81 -4.61 -2.83 -5.68
CA GLY A 81 -5.43 -3.86 -6.32
C GLY A 81 -5.42 -3.79 -7.85
N ASN A 82 -4.86 -2.74 -8.46
CA ASN A 82 -4.60 -2.74 -9.90
C ASN A 82 -3.38 -3.64 -10.18
N ALA A 83 -3.56 -4.65 -11.03
CA ALA A 83 -2.51 -5.62 -11.36
C ALA A 83 -1.39 -4.92 -12.15
N ARG A 84 -0.26 -4.66 -11.50
CA ARG A 84 0.86 -3.91 -12.13
C ARG A 84 1.73 -4.78 -13.04
N HIS A 85 1.71 -6.10 -12.90
CA HIS A 85 2.48 -7.01 -13.76
C HIS A 85 1.90 -8.44 -13.77
N VAL A 86 1.93 -9.09 -14.94
CA VAL A 86 1.78 -10.54 -15.10
C VAL A 86 3.16 -11.15 -14.87
N GLY A 87 3.44 -11.66 -13.67
CA GLY A 87 4.68 -12.40 -13.40
C GLY A 87 4.57 -13.81 -13.96
N VAL A 88 5.51 -14.19 -14.84
CA VAL A 88 5.71 -15.58 -15.33
C VAL A 88 6.32 -16.43 -14.24
#